data_AF-A0A0T1SKN7-F1
#
_entry.id   AF-A0A0T1SKN7-F1
#
_cell.length_a   1.000
_cell.length_b   1.000
_cell.length_c   1.000
_cell.angle_alpha   90.00
_cell.angle_beta   90.00
_cell.angle_gamma   90.00
#
_symmetry.space_group_name_H-M   'P 1'
#
loop_
_entity.id
_entity.type
_entity.pdbx_description
1 polymer ?
#
loop_
_entity_poly.entity_id
_entity_poly.type
_entity_poly.pdbx_seq_one_letter_code
_entity_poly.pdbx_strand_id
1 'polypeptide(L)'
;MATLSEIRALLGESRFNWSDPAPWTELEQEFGVAFPADFREVVDAYGSVSINGQLFLKHPASHLLHNLGKELRMDLDFWREEDMAEFLPSRAGTAPGEVIPVASATSGEAIFLRVPDEPSSPWRVVVQEMDSPSWTLYEMTFGEWLLAYLKGRDVMLCVRDRAPDGPFYEPLP
;
A
#
# COMPACT_ATOMS: atom_id res chain seq x y z
N MET A 1 9.18 4.39 13.03
CA MET A 1 9.10 4.01 14.48
C MET A 1 7.87 4.51 15.24
N ALA A 2 7.59 5.82 15.34
CA ALA A 2 6.39 6.29 16.09
C ALA A 2 5.07 5.83 15.44
N THR A 3 4.98 5.96 14.12
CA THR A 3 3.78 5.63 13.34
C THR A 3 3.38 4.16 13.44
N LEU A 4 4.33 3.21 13.32
CA LEU A 4 4.04 1.77 13.48
C LEU A 4 3.53 1.44 14.89
N SER A 5 4.05 2.10 15.92
CA SER A 5 3.61 1.89 17.30
C SER A 5 2.16 2.35 17.51
N GLU A 6 1.78 3.48 16.91
CA GLU A 6 0.39 3.96 16.91
C GLU A 6 -0.53 3.05 16.08
N ILE A 7 -0.07 2.56 14.93
CA ILE A 7 -0.80 1.59 14.11
C ILE A 7 -1.06 0.31 14.95
N ARG A 8 -0.06 -0.21 15.66
CA ARG A 8 -0.22 -1.36 16.58
C ARG A 8 -1.18 -1.10 17.72
N ALA A 9 -1.23 0.12 18.25
CA ALA A 9 -2.18 0.49 19.29
C ALA A 9 -3.64 0.45 18.78
N LEU A 10 -3.86 0.68 17.48
CA LEU A 10 -5.19 0.69 16.86
C LEU A 10 -5.59 -0.67 16.25
N LEU A 11 -4.69 -1.33 15.50
CA LEU A 11 -4.94 -2.61 14.84
C LEU A 11 -4.71 -3.83 15.74
N GLY A 12 -4.11 -3.62 16.91
CA GLY A 12 -3.66 -4.68 17.79
C GLY A 12 -2.26 -5.21 17.45
N GLU A 13 -1.83 -6.19 18.25
CA GLU A 13 -0.50 -6.80 18.14
C GLU A 13 -0.31 -7.46 16.77
N SER A 14 0.83 -7.15 16.14
CA SER A 14 1.26 -7.80 14.92
C SER A 14 1.61 -9.27 15.18
N ARG A 15 1.05 -10.18 14.37
CA ARG A 15 1.29 -11.63 14.49
C ARG A 15 2.26 -12.19 13.45
N PHE A 16 2.52 -11.47 12.36
CA PHE A 16 3.41 -11.94 11.29
C PHE A 16 4.87 -11.68 11.63
N ASN A 17 5.23 -10.42 11.95
CA ASN A 17 6.57 -9.99 12.41
C ASN A 17 7.72 -10.59 11.59
N TRP A 18 7.65 -10.46 10.26
CA TRP A 18 8.66 -10.94 9.36
C TRP A 18 10.00 -10.23 9.59
N SER A 19 11.10 -10.98 9.53
CA SER A 19 12.44 -10.45 9.80
C SER A 19 13.46 -10.78 8.73
N ASP A 20 13.13 -11.65 7.77
CA ASP A 20 14.03 -12.02 6.69
C ASP A 20 13.96 -10.96 5.57
N PRO A 21 15.04 -10.23 5.27
CA PRO A 21 15.03 -9.21 4.24
C PRO A 21 15.04 -9.78 2.80
N ALA A 22 15.23 -11.09 2.61
CA ALA A 22 15.39 -11.68 1.29
C ALA A 22 14.20 -11.41 0.34
N PRO A 23 12.92 -11.57 0.74
CA PRO A 23 11.80 -11.28 -0.14
C PRO A 23 11.74 -9.82 -0.63
N TRP A 24 12.06 -8.86 0.24
CA TRP A 24 12.15 -7.47 -0.15
C TRP A 24 13.33 -7.22 -1.08
N THR A 25 14.49 -7.80 -0.78
CA THR A 25 15.69 -7.65 -1.60
C THR A 25 15.45 -8.17 -3.02
N GLU A 26 14.80 -9.33 -3.16
CA GLU A 26 14.44 -9.91 -4.46
C GLU A 26 13.45 -9.00 -5.21
N LEU A 27 12.40 -8.53 -4.54
CA LEU A 27 11.41 -7.62 -5.13
C LEU A 27 12.06 -6.31 -5.61
N GLU A 28 12.86 -5.69 -4.76
CA GLU A 28 13.53 -4.41 -5.04
C GLU A 28 14.53 -4.54 -6.20
N GLN A 29 15.24 -5.68 -6.29
CA GLN A 29 16.12 -5.99 -7.41
C GLN A 29 15.37 -6.23 -8.71
N GLU A 30 14.23 -6.95 -8.66
CA GLU A 30 13.40 -7.21 -9.83
C GLU A 30 12.87 -5.90 -10.43
N PHE A 31 12.34 -5.02 -9.58
CA PHE A 31 11.65 -3.80 -10.00
C PHE A 31 12.55 -2.55 -10.06
N GLY A 32 13.82 -2.68 -9.65
CA GLY A 32 14.82 -1.62 -9.71
C GLY A 32 14.52 -0.43 -8.78
N VAL A 33 13.88 -0.68 -7.65
CA VAL A 33 13.39 0.36 -6.73
C VAL A 33 13.57 -0.05 -5.28
N ALA A 34 13.84 0.90 -4.39
CA ALA A 34 13.85 0.65 -2.95
C ALA A 34 12.54 1.17 -2.33
N PHE A 35 11.73 0.27 -1.76
CA PHE A 35 10.46 0.66 -1.15
C PHE A 35 10.70 1.47 0.12
N PRO A 36 9.80 2.41 0.46
CA PRO A 36 9.98 3.23 1.65
C PRO A 36 9.93 2.37 2.92
N ALA A 37 10.78 2.71 3.88
CA ALA A 37 10.97 1.90 5.08
C ALA A 37 9.69 1.76 5.91
N ASP A 38 8.85 2.79 5.97
CA ASP A 38 7.60 2.75 6.72
C ASP A 38 6.56 1.79 6.11
N PHE A 39 6.51 1.68 4.78
CA PHE A 39 5.70 0.68 4.09
C PHE A 39 6.19 -0.73 4.42
N ARG A 40 7.50 -0.99 4.27
CA ARG A 40 8.09 -2.30 4.58
C ARG A 40 7.87 -2.69 6.04
N GLU A 41 8.08 -1.76 6.98
CA GLU A 41 7.85 -1.97 8.41
C GLU A 41 6.40 -2.40 8.73
N VAL A 42 5.40 -1.78 8.08
CA VAL A 42 3.99 -2.16 8.27
C VAL A 42 3.71 -3.53 7.66
N VAL A 43 4.18 -3.76 6.43
CA VAL A 43 3.93 -5.01 5.71
C VAL A 43 4.66 -6.20 6.36
N ASP A 44 5.87 -6.01 6.88
CA ASP A 44 6.58 -7.03 7.68
C ASP A 44 5.88 -7.33 9.00
N ALA A 45 5.28 -6.31 9.65
CA ALA A 45 4.57 -6.51 10.89
C ALA A 45 3.29 -7.35 10.69
N TYR A 46 2.47 -7.01 9.70
CA TYR A 46 1.14 -7.59 9.54
C TYR A 46 1.07 -8.71 8.50
N GLY A 47 1.95 -8.74 7.52
CA GLY A 47 1.95 -9.72 6.43
C GLY A 47 0.90 -9.40 5.36
N SER A 48 0.47 -10.43 4.63
CA SER A 48 -0.65 -10.32 3.69
C SER A 48 -1.97 -10.36 4.46
N VAL A 49 -2.66 -9.22 4.53
CA VAL A 49 -3.83 -9.01 5.40
C VAL A 49 -4.92 -8.18 4.72
N SER A 50 -6.15 -8.38 5.16
CA SER A 50 -7.27 -7.46 5.00
C SER A 50 -7.40 -6.61 6.25
N ILE A 51 -7.31 -5.30 6.12
CA ILE A 51 -7.51 -4.33 7.19
C ILE A 51 -8.94 -3.80 7.11
N ASN A 52 -9.68 -3.91 8.21
CA ASN A 52 -11.09 -3.53 8.33
C ASN A 52 -12.00 -4.18 7.27
N GLY A 53 -11.64 -5.35 6.74
CA GLY A 53 -12.36 -5.96 5.62
C GLY A 53 -12.40 -5.08 4.36
N GLN A 54 -11.46 -4.14 4.24
CA GLN A 54 -11.52 -3.04 3.27
C GLN A 54 -10.23 -2.92 2.48
N LEU A 55 -9.10 -2.72 3.15
CA LEU A 55 -7.79 -2.47 2.54
C LEU A 55 -6.97 -3.76 2.53
N PHE A 56 -6.47 -4.16 1.36
CA PHE A 56 -5.70 -5.37 1.19
C PHE A 56 -4.21 -5.04 1.06
N LEU A 57 -3.42 -5.49 2.04
CA LEU A 57 -1.97 -5.44 1.99
C LEU A 57 -1.41 -6.82 1.67
N LYS A 58 -0.31 -6.85 0.93
CA LYS A 58 0.34 -8.10 0.52
C LYS A 58 1.82 -8.00 0.84
N HIS A 59 2.39 -9.10 1.32
CA HIS A 59 3.81 -9.22 1.62
C HIS A 59 4.55 -9.91 0.46
N PRO A 60 5.82 -9.56 0.17
CA PRO A 60 6.56 -10.11 -0.97
C PRO A 60 7.07 -11.55 -0.79
N ALA A 61 6.91 -12.16 0.39
CA ALA A 61 7.35 -13.54 0.60
C ALA A 61 6.66 -14.51 -0.38
N SER A 62 7.48 -15.28 -1.10
CA SER A 62 7.05 -16.12 -2.23
C SER A 62 6.14 -17.29 -1.87
N HIS A 63 6.17 -17.74 -0.60
CA HIS A 63 5.31 -18.83 -0.11
C HIS A 63 3.88 -18.38 0.23
N LEU A 64 3.59 -17.07 0.19
CA LEU A 64 2.26 -16.54 0.44
C LEU A 64 1.41 -16.64 -0.84
N LEU A 65 0.15 -17.08 -0.69
CA LEU A 65 -0.79 -17.14 -1.81
C LEU A 65 -1.03 -15.76 -2.44
N HIS A 66 -1.18 -14.76 -1.58
CA HIS A 66 -1.30 -13.35 -1.95
C HIS A 66 0.06 -12.65 -1.82
N ASN A 67 0.83 -12.70 -2.91
CA ASN A 67 2.20 -12.19 -2.99
C ASN A 67 2.27 -10.81 -3.66
N LEU A 68 2.93 -9.84 -3.01
CA LEU A 68 3.06 -8.47 -3.52
C LEU A 68 3.74 -8.41 -4.89
N GLY A 69 4.82 -9.15 -5.12
CA GLY A 69 5.56 -9.08 -6.39
C GLY A 69 4.79 -9.63 -7.59
N LYS A 70 4.03 -10.71 -7.39
CA LYS A 70 3.15 -11.24 -8.45
C LYS A 70 2.06 -10.24 -8.82
N GLU A 71 1.43 -9.64 -7.82
CA GLU A 71 0.34 -8.68 -8.00
C GLU A 71 0.85 -7.37 -8.60
N LEU A 72 1.97 -6.86 -8.09
CA LEU A 72 2.63 -5.67 -8.64
C LEU A 72 2.92 -5.82 -10.14
N ARG A 73 3.35 -7.00 -10.61
CA ARG A 73 3.57 -7.25 -12.04
C ARG A 73 2.29 -7.12 -12.86
N MET A 74 1.22 -7.76 -12.39
CA MET A 74 -0.09 -7.72 -13.07
C MET A 74 -0.69 -6.31 -13.03
N ASP A 75 -0.61 -5.65 -11.89
CA ASP A 75 -1.15 -4.30 -11.69
C ASP A 75 -0.39 -3.27 -12.52
N LEU A 76 0.95 -3.36 -12.60
CA LEU A 76 1.72 -2.47 -13.47
C LEU A 76 1.35 -2.63 -14.94
N ASP A 77 1.10 -3.85 -15.41
CA ASP A 77 0.68 -4.08 -16.79
C ASP A 77 -0.71 -3.48 -17.02
N PHE A 78 -1.67 -3.75 -16.13
CA PHE A 78 -3.02 -3.19 -16.18
C PHE A 78 -3.03 -1.65 -16.20
N TRP A 79 -2.29 -1.01 -15.28
CA TRP A 79 -2.25 0.45 -15.16
C TRP A 79 -1.45 1.15 -16.26
N ARG A 80 -0.71 0.39 -17.09
CA ARG A 80 -0.01 0.92 -18.26
C ARG A 80 -0.85 0.86 -19.53
N GLU A 81 -1.98 0.15 -19.52
CA GLU A 81 -2.93 0.17 -20.63
C GLU A 81 -3.44 1.59 -20.85
N GLU A 82 -3.59 2.00 -22.12
CA GLU A 82 -3.87 3.40 -22.50
C GLU A 82 -5.12 3.95 -21.80
N ASP A 83 -6.20 3.16 -21.78
CA ASP A 83 -7.47 3.54 -21.12
C ASP A 83 -7.33 3.71 -19.60
N MET A 84 -6.45 2.95 -18.96
CA MET A 84 -6.23 3.01 -17.50
C MET A 84 -5.21 4.07 -17.11
N ALA A 85 -4.22 4.33 -17.97
CA ALA A 85 -3.16 5.30 -17.73
C ALA A 85 -3.71 6.73 -17.61
N GLU A 86 -4.82 7.05 -18.27
CA GLU A 86 -5.50 8.35 -18.16
C GLU A 86 -6.06 8.62 -16.76
N PHE A 87 -6.26 7.59 -15.93
CA PHE A 87 -6.76 7.73 -14.57
C PHE A 87 -5.68 7.98 -13.52
N LEU A 88 -4.40 8.00 -13.91
CA LEU A 88 -3.29 8.21 -13.00
C LEU A 88 -2.65 9.60 -13.17
N PRO A 89 -2.11 10.19 -12.09
CA PRO A 89 -1.39 11.46 -12.17
C PRO A 89 -0.09 11.37 -12.97
N SER A 90 0.44 10.16 -13.14
CA SER A 90 1.69 9.84 -13.82
C SER A 90 1.68 8.38 -14.24
N ARG A 91 2.62 7.98 -15.10
CA ARG A 91 2.76 6.59 -15.54
C ARG A 91 2.91 5.63 -14.35
N ALA A 92 2.29 4.46 -14.45
CA ALA A 92 2.53 3.37 -13.52
C ALA A 92 3.91 2.72 -13.78
N GLY A 93 4.73 2.69 -12.74
CA GLY A 93 6.11 2.21 -12.83
C GLY A 93 6.97 2.65 -11.65
N THR A 94 8.26 2.43 -11.78
CA THR A 94 9.24 2.54 -10.70
C THR A 94 10.27 3.65 -10.91
N ALA A 95 10.16 4.39 -12.02
CA ALA A 95 11.03 5.53 -12.28
C ALA A 95 10.65 6.74 -11.41
N PRO A 96 11.57 7.71 -11.21
CA PRO A 96 11.26 8.93 -10.47
C PRO A 96 10.00 9.63 -10.99
N GLY A 97 9.10 9.98 -10.07
CA GLY A 97 7.83 10.62 -10.37
C GLY A 97 6.69 9.70 -10.81
N GLU A 98 6.97 8.41 -11.09
CA GLU A 98 5.96 7.39 -11.39
C GLU A 98 5.24 6.89 -10.13
N VAL A 99 4.18 6.11 -10.33
CA VAL A 99 3.38 5.52 -9.24
C VAL A 99 3.43 4.00 -9.26
N ILE A 100 3.64 3.39 -8.09
CA ILE A 100 3.71 1.93 -7.89
C ILE A 100 2.45 1.48 -7.16
N PRO A 101 1.61 0.60 -7.72
CA PRO A 101 0.46 0.04 -7.02
C PRO A 101 0.94 -0.90 -5.90
N VAL A 102 0.47 -0.66 -4.67
CA VAL A 102 0.92 -1.44 -3.50
C VAL A 102 -0.22 -2.06 -2.68
N ALA A 103 -1.42 -1.55 -2.83
CA ALA A 103 -2.59 -2.06 -2.15
C ALA A 103 -3.86 -1.74 -2.93
N SER A 104 -4.92 -2.49 -2.66
CA SER A 104 -6.25 -2.25 -3.22
C SER A 104 -7.29 -2.30 -2.12
N ALA A 105 -8.47 -1.77 -2.41
CA ALA A 105 -9.58 -1.74 -1.48
C ALA A 105 -10.83 -2.41 -2.07
N THR A 106 -11.71 -2.87 -1.19
CA THR A 106 -12.96 -3.56 -1.59
C THR A 106 -13.96 -2.62 -2.26
N SER A 107 -13.91 -1.31 -1.98
CA SER A 107 -14.73 -0.30 -2.66
C SER A 107 -14.16 0.15 -4.00
N GLY A 108 -13.06 -0.46 -4.47
CA GLY A 108 -12.50 -0.17 -5.79
C GLY A 108 -11.40 0.87 -5.80
N GLU A 109 -10.88 1.32 -4.65
CA GLU A 109 -9.71 2.20 -4.63
C GLU A 109 -8.42 1.40 -4.83
N ALA A 110 -7.51 1.94 -5.63
CA ALA A 110 -6.12 1.50 -5.72
C ALA A 110 -5.21 2.49 -5.00
N ILE A 111 -4.30 1.95 -4.20
CA ILE A 111 -3.35 2.72 -3.40
C ILE A 111 -1.97 2.55 -4.03
N PHE A 112 -1.34 3.68 -4.31
CA PHE A 112 -0.03 3.74 -4.92
C PHE A 112 0.96 4.48 -4.04
N LEU A 113 2.22 4.11 -4.19
CA LEU A 113 3.36 4.89 -3.71
C LEU A 113 3.96 5.65 -4.90
N ARG A 114 4.01 6.98 -4.79
CA ARG A 114 4.69 7.82 -5.77
C ARG A 114 6.19 7.80 -5.50
N VAL A 115 6.95 7.38 -6.49
CA VAL A 115 8.42 7.39 -6.46
C VAL A 115 8.89 8.84 -6.39
N PRO A 116 9.75 9.21 -5.42
CA PRO A 116 10.21 10.58 -5.30
C PRO A 116 11.06 10.97 -6.53
N ASP A 117 10.94 12.22 -6.97
CA ASP A 117 11.71 12.75 -8.10
C ASP A 117 13.21 12.81 -7.78
N GLU A 118 13.54 13.03 -6.50
CA GLU A 118 14.91 13.05 -5.97
C GLU A 118 15.05 12.04 -4.82
N PRO A 119 16.19 11.33 -4.68
CA PRO A 119 16.38 10.31 -3.64
C PRO A 119 16.21 10.80 -2.19
N SER A 120 16.42 12.09 -1.92
CA SER A 120 16.24 12.69 -0.60
C SER A 120 14.80 13.12 -0.31
N SER A 121 13.93 13.13 -1.32
CA SER A 121 12.52 13.50 -1.15
C SER A 121 11.73 12.33 -0.57
N PRO A 122 10.73 12.57 0.30
CA PRO A 122 9.98 11.48 0.89
C PRO A 122 8.98 10.93 -0.14
N TRP A 123 8.68 9.65 -0.04
CA TRP A 123 7.61 9.00 -0.81
C TRP A 123 6.24 9.58 -0.44
N ARG A 124 5.27 9.46 -1.36
CA ARG A 124 3.89 9.94 -1.18
C ARG A 124 2.87 8.89 -1.54
N VAL A 125 1.65 9.05 -1.02
CA VAL A 125 0.54 8.15 -1.34
C VAL A 125 -0.36 8.80 -2.38
N VAL A 126 -0.69 8.05 -3.43
CA VAL A 126 -1.76 8.38 -4.35
C VAL A 126 -2.87 7.36 -4.14
N VAL A 127 -4.11 7.83 -4.03
CA VAL A 127 -5.29 6.96 -4.04
C VAL A 127 -6.09 7.29 -5.29
N GLN A 128 -6.45 6.25 -6.05
CA GLN A 128 -7.25 6.36 -7.28
C GLN A 128 -8.52 5.52 -7.10
N GLU A 129 -9.67 6.03 -7.56
CA GLU A 129 -10.96 5.33 -7.54
C GLU A 129 -11.21 4.66 -8.89
N MET A 130 -11.25 3.34 -8.98
CA MET A 130 -11.29 2.61 -10.26
C MET A 130 -12.44 3.01 -11.19
N ASP A 131 -13.59 3.40 -10.63
CA ASP A 131 -14.79 3.75 -11.41
C ASP A 131 -14.80 5.22 -11.88
N SER A 132 -13.75 6.00 -11.58
CA SER A 132 -13.65 7.40 -11.97
C SER A 132 -12.21 7.84 -12.30
N PRO A 133 -12.01 8.88 -13.11
CA PRO A 133 -10.69 9.52 -13.27
C PRO A 133 -10.26 10.31 -12.03
N SER A 134 -10.86 10.07 -10.86
CA SER A 134 -10.53 10.76 -9.63
C SER A 134 -9.37 10.08 -8.91
N TRP A 135 -8.36 10.90 -8.62
CA TRP A 135 -7.26 10.51 -7.75
C TRP A 135 -6.93 11.67 -6.80
N THR A 136 -6.38 11.32 -5.64
CA THR A 136 -5.87 12.28 -4.67
C THR A 136 -4.43 11.95 -4.33
N LEU A 137 -3.56 12.96 -4.44
CA LEU A 137 -2.19 12.90 -3.92
C LEU A 137 -2.20 13.36 -2.45
N TYR A 138 -1.78 12.48 -1.56
CA TYR A 138 -1.58 12.78 -0.15
C TYR A 138 -0.10 13.09 0.11
N GLU A 139 0.17 14.27 0.66
CA GLU A 139 1.48 14.69 1.17
C GLU A 139 1.85 13.95 2.49
N MET A 140 1.70 12.63 2.50
CA MET A 140 1.89 11.74 3.63
C MET A 140 2.73 10.54 3.21
N THR A 141 3.52 9.98 4.13
CA THR A 141 4.10 8.65 3.93
C THR A 141 3.01 7.57 4.03
N PHE A 142 3.32 6.33 3.65
CA PHE A 142 2.33 5.25 3.71
C PHE A 142 1.81 5.01 5.13
N GLY A 143 2.71 4.96 6.11
CA GLY A 143 2.34 4.76 7.51
C GLY A 143 1.46 5.90 8.03
N GLU A 144 1.74 7.15 7.64
CA GLU A 144 0.94 8.31 8.03
C GLU A 144 -0.48 8.27 7.42
N TRP A 145 -0.57 7.92 6.13
CA TRP A 145 -1.85 7.74 5.44
C TRP A 145 -2.65 6.59 6.05
N LEU A 146 -2.02 5.44 6.32
CA LEU A 146 -2.69 4.31 6.97
C LEU A 146 -3.16 4.68 8.38
N LEU A 147 -2.34 5.39 9.16
CA LEU A 147 -2.74 5.86 10.49
C LEU A 147 -3.91 6.85 10.42
N ALA A 148 -3.95 7.74 9.43
CA ALA A 148 -5.08 8.64 9.20
C ALA A 148 -6.36 7.85 8.89
N TYR A 149 -6.28 6.85 8.00
CA TYR A 149 -7.36 5.92 7.73
C TYR A 149 -7.85 5.24 9.01
N LEU A 150 -6.96 4.61 9.78
CA LEU A 150 -7.31 3.90 11.03
C LEU A 150 -7.92 4.80 12.10
N LYS A 151 -7.56 6.10 12.13
CA LYS A 151 -8.17 7.12 13.00
C LYS A 151 -9.54 7.62 12.48
N GLY A 152 -10.04 7.06 11.39
CA GLY A 152 -11.33 7.40 10.79
C GLY A 152 -11.32 8.71 10.01
N ARG A 153 -10.15 9.22 9.60
CA ARG A 153 -10.07 10.34 8.66
C ARG A 153 -10.43 9.84 7.26
N ASP A 154 -11.10 10.70 6.50
CA ASP A 154 -11.35 10.45 5.10
C ASP A 154 -10.06 10.71 4.30
N VAL A 155 -9.48 9.63 3.78
CA VAL A 155 -8.30 9.65 2.92
C VAL A 155 -8.62 8.98 1.58
N MET A 156 -9.83 9.27 1.06
CA MET A 156 -10.46 8.62 -0.10
C MET A 156 -10.82 7.14 0.16
N LEU A 157 -10.46 6.66 1.35
CA LEU A 157 -10.91 5.41 1.94
C LEU A 157 -11.50 5.73 3.32
N CYS A 158 -12.73 5.32 3.57
CA CYS A 158 -13.41 5.60 4.84
C CYS A 158 -13.64 4.33 5.66
N VAL A 159 -13.28 4.36 6.95
CA VAL A 159 -13.49 3.24 7.89
C VAL A 159 -14.97 3.04 8.26
N ARG A 160 -15.78 4.10 8.16
CA ARG A 160 -17.02 4.27 8.96
C ARG A 160 -18.06 3.17 8.82
N ASP A 161 -18.07 2.42 7.71
CA ASP A 161 -19.06 1.38 7.48
C ASP A 161 -18.56 -0.05 7.73
N ARG A 162 -17.25 -0.27 7.95
CA ARG A 162 -16.67 -1.63 8.01
C ARG A 162 -15.97 -2.01 9.31
N ALA A 163 -15.69 -1.06 10.20
CA ALA A 163 -15.06 -1.35 11.50
C ALA A 163 -15.80 -0.67 12.67
N PRO A 164 -17.07 -1.05 12.96
CA PRO A 164 -17.89 -0.40 13.98
C PRO A 164 -17.34 -0.56 15.40
N ASP A 165 -16.62 -1.65 15.66
CA ASP A 165 -16.01 -1.97 16.96
C ASP A 165 -14.55 -1.48 17.07
N GLY A 166 -14.10 -0.70 16.09
CA GLY A 166 -12.73 -0.22 15.96
C GLY A 166 -11.90 -1.02 14.95
N PRO A 167 -10.68 -0.55 14.61
CA PRO A 167 -9.88 -1.16 13.56
C PRO A 167 -9.44 -2.58 13.88
N PHE A 168 -9.39 -3.43 12.85
CA PHE A 168 -8.95 -4.82 12.95
C PHE A 168 -8.22 -5.26 11.67
N TYR A 169 -7.55 -6.40 11.73
CA TYR A 169 -6.97 -7.03 10.55
C TYR A 169 -7.16 -8.55 10.58
N GLU A 170 -7.26 -9.13 9.39
CA GLU A 170 -7.40 -10.57 9.18
C GLU A 170 -6.36 -11.03 8.14
N PRO A 171 -5.67 -12.17 8.35
CA PRO A 171 -4.81 -12.73 7.31
C PRO A 171 -5.60 -13.02 6.04
N LEU A 172 -4.99 -12.78 4.88
CA LEU A 172 -5.57 -13.23 3.62
C LEU A 172 -5.50 -14.77 3.51
N PRO A 173 -6.54 -15.41 2.95
CA PRO A 173 -6.64 -16.86 2.86
C PRO A 173 -5.59 -17.52 1.96
#